data_AF-A0A1L9U0X9-F1
#
_entry.id   AF-A0A1L9U0X9-F1
#
_cell.length_a   1.000
_cell.length_b   1.000
_cell.length_c   1.000
_cell.angle_alpha   90.00
_cell.angle_beta   90.00
_cell.angle_gamma   90.00
#
_symmetry.space_group_name_H-M   'P 1'
#
loop_
_entity.id
_entity.type
_entity.pdbx_description
1 polymer ?
#
loop_
_entity_poly.entity_id
_entity_poly.type
_entity_poly.pdbx_seq_one_letter_code
_entity_poly.pdbx_strand_id
1 'polypeptide(L)'
;MMTYMNNIHHLYPVIDKSLPFLSAGWLINRDFNSLDARQLFTLELVRSIASHCILSNISADHHRRSYYALANECHGRAMVLFDKAATDISIPTLQAVILAALHSLLSPQQANCAQLIGLAVRIAIELRANDKQQGGRDEAKLQRLYRVTYCIENQVATALDRPALLPAPPCDQRVDTAHIQRTLCDLYRIQSRFRSKPDDAEAIVSLDHELSSHIKHLEGMSMDQGKANVLATAYETRLLLSPNDDEAAVRLLETYGQPHYIRAFLSPQWAYRAGVAIISASGSKGSGQAIQAYSRCLVFLEQCSRTWPSASALKKSLESFALKQ
;
A
#
# COMPACT_ATOMS: atom_id res chain seq x y z
N MET A 1 -0.29 1.99 17.95
CA MET A 1 0.27 0.62 17.81
C MET A 1 -0.76 -0.39 17.36
N MET A 2 -1.87 -0.62 18.09
CA MET A 2 -2.93 -1.53 17.64
C MET A 2 -3.44 -1.19 16.24
N THR A 3 -3.60 0.10 15.91
CA THR A 3 -3.97 0.53 14.54
C THR A 3 -2.98 0.10 13.47
N TYR A 4 -1.67 0.16 13.75
CA TYR A 4 -0.66 -0.32 12.81
C TYR A 4 -0.76 -1.84 12.64
N MET A 5 -0.89 -2.57 13.75
CA MET A 5 -1.02 -4.02 13.71
C MET A 5 -2.26 -4.45 12.93
N ASN A 6 -3.39 -3.80 13.14
CA ASN A 6 -4.66 -4.17 12.51
C ASN A 6 -4.75 -3.74 11.03
N ASN A 7 -4.13 -2.62 10.65
CA ASN A 7 -4.31 -2.08 9.29
C ASN A 7 -3.11 -2.39 8.38
N ILE A 8 -1.88 -2.18 8.86
CA ILE A 8 -0.67 -2.23 8.04
C ILE A 8 0.00 -3.60 8.12
N HIS A 9 0.11 -4.18 9.32
CA HIS A 9 0.92 -5.39 9.51
C HIS A 9 0.37 -6.63 8.78
N HIS A 10 -0.95 -6.71 8.55
CA HIS A 10 -1.56 -7.80 7.75
C HIS A 10 -1.17 -7.75 6.27
N LEU A 11 -1.01 -6.54 5.72
CA LEU A 11 -0.58 -6.31 4.35
C LEU A 11 0.94 -6.36 4.22
N TYR A 12 1.61 -5.77 5.20
CA TYR A 12 3.06 -5.55 5.23
C TYR A 12 3.63 -6.01 6.58
N PRO A 13 3.84 -7.32 6.79
CA PRO A 13 4.35 -7.88 8.04
C PRO A 13 5.86 -7.63 8.19
N VAL A 14 6.22 -6.38 8.46
CA VAL A 14 7.62 -5.92 8.57
C VAL A 14 8.20 -6.25 9.94
N ILE A 15 7.52 -5.82 11.00
CA ILE A 15 8.01 -5.96 12.39
C ILE A 15 7.75 -7.37 12.95
N ASP A 16 8.52 -7.76 13.95
CA ASP A 16 8.27 -9.00 14.70
C ASP A 16 7.29 -8.72 15.86
N LYS A 17 6.36 -9.64 16.10
CA LYS A 17 5.43 -9.58 17.24
C LYS A 17 6.14 -9.77 18.58
N SER A 18 7.37 -10.30 18.57
CA SER A 18 8.23 -10.48 19.74
C SER A 18 8.86 -9.19 20.28
N LEU A 19 8.72 -8.04 19.59
CA LEU A 19 9.36 -6.79 20.02
C LEU A 19 8.83 -6.33 21.39
N PRO A 20 9.71 -5.80 22.27
CA PRO A 20 9.39 -5.53 23.67
C PRO A 20 8.23 -4.54 23.82
N PHE A 21 8.19 -3.52 22.96
CA PHE A 21 7.15 -2.49 22.99
C PHE A 21 5.77 -2.96 22.50
N LEU A 22 5.67 -4.17 21.89
CA LEU A 22 4.40 -4.81 21.55
C LEU A 22 3.83 -5.66 22.70
N SER A 23 4.61 -5.91 23.75
CA SER A 23 4.16 -6.68 24.90
C SER A 23 3.17 -5.89 25.78
N ALA A 24 2.23 -6.60 26.42
CA ALA A 24 1.25 -5.99 27.32
C ALA A 24 1.92 -5.26 28.50
N GLY A 25 3.05 -5.78 29.00
CA GLY A 25 3.79 -5.17 30.11
C GLY A 25 4.43 -3.82 29.76
N TRP A 26 4.85 -3.63 28.50
CA TRP A 26 5.46 -2.36 28.08
C TRP A 26 4.45 -1.21 28.02
N LEU A 27 3.18 -1.49 27.69
CA LEU A 27 2.12 -0.47 27.66
C LEU A 27 1.92 0.22 29.02
N ILE A 28 2.21 -0.50 30.11
CA ILE A 28 2.08 -0.04 31.49
C ILE A 28 3.31 0.76 31.92
N ASN A 29 4.52 0.22 31.70
CA ASN A 29 5.75 0.80 32.25
C ASN A 29 6.44 1.82 31.34
N ARG A 30 6.27 1.72 30.01
CA ARG A 30 6.84 2.61 28.97
C ARG A 30 8.30 3.00 29.22
N ASP A 31 9.14 2.04 29.56
CA ASP A 31 10.56 2.30 29.80
C ASP A 31 11.30 2.46 28.46
N PHE A 32 11.42 3.70 28.00
CA PHE A 32 12.14 4.05 26.78
C PHE A 32 13.65 3.85 26.89
N ASN A 33 14.22 3.86 28.10
CA ASN A 33 15.67 3.72 28.30
C ASN A 33 16.15 2.28 28.06
N SER A 34 15.24 1.31 28.12
CA SER A 34 15.50 -0.09 27.81
C SER A 34 15.63 -0.39 26.30
N LEU A 35 15.23 0.54 25.43
CA LEU A 35 15.19 0.32 23.99
C LEU A 35 16.49 0.77 23.32
N ASP A 36 17.01 -0.08 22.43
CA ASP A 36 18.11 0.33 21.55
C ASP A 36 17.64 1.33 20.47
N ALA A 37 18.60 1.92 19.75
CA ALA A 37 18.30 2.90 18.71
C ALA A 37 17.39 2.36 17.58
N ARG A 38 17.50 1.07 17.23
CA ARG A 38 16.68 0.42 16.18
C ARG A 38 15.26 0.19 16.64
N GLN A 39 15.09 -0.23 17.89
CA GLN A 39 13.79 -0.44 18.51
C GLN A 39 13.07 0.90 18.68
N LEU A 40 13.78 1.94 19.13
CA LEU A 40 13.22 3.27 19.26
C LEU A 40 12.85 3.86 17.88
N PHE A 41 13.71 3.71 16.87
CA PHE A 41 13.40 4.05 15.49
C PHE A 41 12.10 3.37 15.00
N THR A 42 12.01 2.05 15.22
CA THR A 42 10.86 1.25 14.81
C THR A 42 9.59 1.71 15.50
N LEU A 43 9.64 1.92 16.81
CA LEU A 43 8.51 2.39 17.62
C LEU A 43 7.99 3.74 17.11
N GLU A 44 8.87 4.71 16.91
CA GLU A 44 8.50 6.05 16.47
C GLU A 44 7.91 6.04 15.04
N LEU A 45 8.48 5.29 14.10
CA LEU A 45 7.88 5.14 12.77
C LEU A 45 6.53 4.43 12.80
N VAL A 46 6.39 3.36 13.59
CA VAL A 46 5.11 2.65 13.75
C VAL A 46 4.05 3.59 14.34
N ARG A 47 4.41 4.47 15.29
CA ARG A 47 3.51 5.50 15.82
C ARG A 47 3.14 6.54 14.76
N SER A 48 4.09 6.97 13.94
CA SER A 48 3.80 7.91 12.85
C SER A 48 2.83 7.31 11.82
N ILE A 49 3.13 6.11 11.31
CA ILE A 49 2.29 5.38 10.36
C ILE A 49 0.88 5.17 10.93
N ALA A 50 0.78 4.69 12.18
CA ALA A 50 -0.51 4.50 12.84
C ALA A 50 -1.32 5.80 12.91
N SER A 51 -0.68 6.93 13.19
CA SER A 51 -1.33 8.24 13.25
C SER A 51 -1.88 8.64 11.88
N HIS A 52 -1.13 8.43 10.80
CA HIS A 52 -1.63 8.66 9.44
C HIS A 52 -2.81 7.75 9.06
N CYS A 53 -2.83 6.48 9.50
CA CYS A 53 -3.99 5.61 9.29
C CYS A 53 -5.24 6.10 10.01
N ILE A 54 -5.09 6.73 11.19
CA ILE A 54 -6.22 7.32 11.94
C ILE A 54 -6.74 8.56 11.22
N LEU A 55 -5.85 9.42 10.70
CA LEU A 55 -6.23 10.63 9.96
C LEU A 55 -7.20 10.36 8.81
N SER A 56 -7.04 9.21 8.15
CA SER A 56 -7.87 8.81 7.01
C SER A 56 -9.33 8.55 7.38
N ASN A 57 -9.64 8.31 8.67
CA ASN A 57 -10.97 7.90 9.15
C ASN A 57 -11.65 8.96 10.04
N ILE A 58 -10.98 10.07 10.37
CA ILE A 58 -11.53 11.11 11.25
C ILE A 58 -12.12 12.26 10.42
N SER A 59 -13.40 12.56 10.65
CA SER A 59 -14.10 13.69 10.05
C SER A 59 -13.86 15.03 10.78
N ALA A 60 -13.58 14.99 12.09
CA ALA A 60 -13.42 16.17 12.93
C ALA A 60 -12.02 16.82 12.78
N ASP A 61 -11.99 18.10 12.38
CA ASP A 61 -10.74 18.81 12.07
C ASP A 61 -9.78 18.96 13.27
N HIS A 62 -10.28 19.11 14.50
CA HIS A 62 -9.42 19.26 15.67
C HIS A 62 -8.58 17.99 15.92
N HIS A 63 -9.22 16.82 15.93
CA HIS A 63 -8.53 15.54 16.12
C HIS A 63 -7.54 15.29 14.98
N ARG A 64 -7.92 15.65 13.75
CA ARG A 64 -7.06 15.52 12.57
C ARG A 64 -5.75 16.32 12.71
N ARG A 65 -5.82 17.58 13.15
CA ARG A 65 -4.61 18.40 13.38
C ARG A 65 -3.68 17.79 14.44
N SER A 66 -4.27 17.27 15.53
CA SER A 66 -3.50 16.64 16.61
C SER A 66 -2.75 15.39 16.14
N TYR A 67 -3.43 14.47 15.46
CA TYR A 67 -2.80 13.26 14.92
C TYR A 67 -1.77 13.56 13.83
N TYR A 68 -1.97 14.61 13.04
CA TYR A 68 -1.00 15.03 12.04
C TYR A 68 0.28 15.60 12.69
N ALA A 69 0.13 16.44 13.71
CA ALA A 69 1.28 16.93 14.49
C ALA A 69 2.04 15.78 15.16
N LEU A 70 1.32 14.84 15.77
CA LEU A 70 1.91 13.65 16.40
C LEU A 70 2.66 12.78 15.38
N ALA A 71 2.10 12.58 14.18
CA ALA A 71 2.74 11.82 13.12
C ALA A 71 4.09 12.44 12.75
N ASN A 72 4.10 13.76 12.49
CA ASN A 72 5.30 14.50 12.12
C ASN A 72 6.36 14.48 13.22
N GLU A 73 5.95 14.63 14.49
CA GLU A 73 6.86 14.61 15.63
C GLU A 73 7.52 13.23 15.81
N CYS A 74 6.73 12.15 15.71
CA CYS A 74 7.27 10.79 15.77
C CYS A 74 8.20 10.51 14.58
N HIS A 75 7.82 10.92 13.37
CA HIS A 75 8.68 10.80 12.20
C HIS A 75 10.00 11.53 12.38
N GLY A 76 9.96 12.79 12.84
CA GLY A 76 11.17 13.59 13.11
C GLY A 76 12.11 12.90 14.10
N ARG A 77 11.58 12.36 15.21
CA ARG A 77 12.37 11.57 16.16
C ARG A 77 12.96 10.31 15.53
N ALA A 78 12.19 9.61 14.71
CA ALA A 78 12.69 8.41 14.03
C ALA A 78 13.83 8.75 13.06
N MET A 79 13.72 9.84 12.28
CA MET A 79 14.75 10.17 11.28
C MET A 79 16.11 10.51 11.90
N VAL A 80 16.15 11.06 13.12
CA VAL A 80 17.40 11.26 13.90
C VAL A 80 18.11 9.94 14.20
N LEU A 81 17.38 8.82 14.24
CA LEU A 81 17.90 7.48 14.52
C LEU A 81 18.13 6.64 13.26
N PHE A 82 17.78 7.14 12.07
CA PHE A 82 17.80 6.36 10.82
C PHE A 82 19.20 5.80 10.51
N ASP A 83 20.25 6.61 10.61
CA ASP A 83 21.63 6.17 10.32
C ASP A 83 22.11 5.06 11.25
N LYS A 84 21.67 5.09 12.52
CA LYS A 84 21.94 4.04 13.51
C LYS A 84 21.09 2.79 13.28
N ALA A 85 19.91 2.98 12.69
CA ALA A 85 19.00 1.88 12.38
C ALA A 85 19.38 1.15 11.09
N ALA A 86 20.01 1.85 10.15
CA ALA A 86 20.37 1.37 8.81
C ALA A 86 21.89 1.32 8.57
N THR A 87 22.66 0.93 9.59
CA THR A 87 24.14 0.99 9.58
C THR A 87 24.79 -0.09 8.72
N ASP A 88 24.18 -1.26 8.59
CA ASP A 88 24.76 -2.45 7.96
C ASP A 88 23.74 -3.19 7.07
N ILE A 89 24.22 -4.05 6.15
CA ILE A 89 23.35 -4.87 5.31
C ILE A 89 22.86 -6.07 6.13
N SER A 90 21.74 -5.90 6.83
CA SER A 90 21.12 -6.94 7.65
C SER A 90 19.59 -6.89 7.60
N ILE A 91 18.95 -7.96 8.08
CA ILE A 91 17.48 -8.05 8.17
C ILE A 91 16.88 -6.87 8.97
N PRO A 92 17.42 -6.47 10.15
CA PRO A 92 16.94 -5.29 10.86
C PRO A 92 17.01 -4.01 10.05
N THR A 93 18.09 -3.79 9.29
CA THR A 93 18.23 -2.64 8.39
C THR A 93 17.17 -2.68 7.29
N LEU A 94 16.93 -3.84 6.67
CA LEU A 94 15.85 -3.99 5.69
C LEU A 94 14.48 -3.64 6.31
N GLN A 95 14.19 -4.11 7.53
CA GLN A 95 12.95 -3.77 8.24
C GLN A 95 12.83 -2.25 8.45
N ALA A 96 13.91 -1.60 8.87
CA ALA A 96 13.94 -0.16 9.11
C ALA A 96 13.68 0.66 7.82
N VAL A 97 14.35 0.30 6.73
CA VAL A 97 14.19 0.97 5.42
C VAL A 97 12.79 0.72 4.85
N ILE A 98 12.25 -0.50 4.96
CA ILE A 98 10.87 -0.80 4.52
C ILE A 98 9.86 0.05 5.32
N LEU A 99 10.02 0.20 6.63
CA LEU A 99 9.12 1.04 7.44
C LEU A 99 9.18 2.51 7.00
N ALA A 100 10.37 3.02 6.70
CA ALA A 100 10.53 4.37 6.17
C ALA A 100 9.85 4.51 4.80
N ALA A 101 10.01 3.51 3.92
CA ALA A 101 9.33 3.48 2.62
C ALA A 101 7.80 3.45 2.76
N LEU A 102 7.25 2.62 3.64
CA LEU A 102 5.81 2.58 3.95
C LEU A 102 5.31 3.92 4.47
N HIS A 103 6.07 4.58 5.35
CA HIS A 103 5.73 5.92 5.82
C HIS A 103 5.68 6.94 4.67
N SER A 104 6.64 6.89 3.75
CA SER A 104 6.67 7.78 2.59
C SER A 104 5.47 7.60 1.64
N LEU A 105 4.81 6.42 1.64
CA LEU A 105 3.56 6.22 0.91
C LEU A 105 2.39 7.03 1.49
N LEU A 106 2.45 7.35 2.79
CA LEU A 106 1.42 8.13 3.49
C LEU A 106 1.76 9.63 3.50
N SER A 107 3.05 9.95 3.58
CA SER A 107 3.56 11.32 3.67
C SER A 107 4.74 11.52 2.70
N PRO A 108 4.46 11.66 1.38
CA PRO A 108 5.50 11.74 0.35
C PRO A 108 6.34 13.02 0.41
N GLN A 109 5.91 14.03 1.17
CA GLN A 109 6.62 15.31 1.33
C GLN A 109 7.80 15.21 2.31
N GLN A 110 7.80 14.19 3.17
CA GLN A 110 8.77 14.05 4.25
C GLN A 110 9.96 13.15 3.90
N ALA A 111 9.86 12.38 2.82
CA ALA A 111 10.92 11.50 2.38
C ALA A 111 10.86 11.24 0.88
N ASN A 112 12.00 10.97 0.27
CA ASN A 112 12.07 10.50 -1.11
C ASN A 112 11.68 9.02 -1.18
N CYS A 113 10.41 8.76 -1.48
CA CYS A 113 9.84 7.42 -1.59
C CYS A 113 10.64 6.52 -2.54
N ALA A 114 11.04 7.03 -3.71
CA ALA A 114 11.78 6.26 -4.70
C ALA A 114 13.18 5.84 -4.18
N GLN A 115 13.88 6.73 -3.47
CA GLN A 115 15.19 6.40 -2.88
C GLN A 115 15.07 5.34 -1.78
N LEU A 116 14.08 5.45 -0.90
CA LEU A 116 13.86 4.47 0.17
C LEU A 116 13.48 3.09 -0.38
N ILE A 117 12.62 3.05 -1.40
CA ILE A 117 12.27 1.80 -2.10
C ILE A 117 13.50 1.21 -2.78
N GLY A 118 14.26 2.01 -3.52
CA GLY A 118 15.48 1.55 -4.18
C GLY A 118 16.52 0.99 -3.20
N LEU A 119 16.67 1.63 -2.04
CA LEU A 119 17.53 1.14 -0.96
C LEU A 119 17.01 -0.20 -0.39
N ALA A 120 15.71 -0.32 -0.12
CA ALA A 120 15.11 -1.57 0.35
C ALA A 120 15.28 -2.71 -0.67
N VAL A 121 15.09 -2.43 -1.96
CA VAL A 121 15.30 -3.38 -3.07
C VAL A 121 16.74 -3.86 -3.08
N ARG A 122 17.71 -2.94 -3.02
CA ARG A 122 19.14 -3.28 -3.01
C ARG A 122 19.50 -4.18 -1.83
N ILE A 123 19.09 -3.80 -0.61
CA ILE A 123 19.35 -4.60 0.59
C ILE A 123 18.70 -5.98 0.48
N ALA A 124 17.46 -6.07 -0.02
CA ALA A 124 16.76 -7.34 -0.19
C ALA A 124 17.47 -8.28 -1.19
N ILE A 125 18.02 -7.75 -2.27
CA ILE A 125 18.80 -8.52 -3.26
C ILE A 125 20.11 -9.02 -2.62
N GLU A 126 20.84 -8.13 -1.96
CA GLU A 126 22.13 -8.46 -1.31
C GLU A 126 21.94 -9.52 -0.21
N LEU A 127 20.93 -9.38 0.64
CA LEU A 127 20.62 -10.38 1.68
C LEU A 127 20.26 -11.74 1.09
N ARG A 128 19.46 -11.78 0.01
CA ARG A 128 19.05 -13.03 -0.64
C ARG A 128 20.21 -13.73 -1.35
N ALA A 129 21.17 -12.96 -1.87
CA ALA A 129 22.39 -13.53 -2.45
C ALA A 129 23.25 -14.21 -1.37
N ASN A 130 23.36 -13.59 -0.19
CA ASN A 130 24.14 -14.12 0.94
C ASN A 130 23.46 -15.33 1.62
N ASP A 131 22.13 -15.33 1.75
CA ASP A 131 21.39 -16.41 2.42
C ASP A 131 21.53 -17.77 1.70
N LYS A 132 21.55 -17.73 0.35
CA LYS A 132 21.83 -18.91 -0.49
C LYS A 132 23.19 -19.56 -0.22
N GLN A 133 24.14 -18.82 0.36
CA GLN A 133 25.47 -19.31 0.68
C GLN A 133 25.57 -19.87 2.11
N GLN A 134 24.67 -19.48 3.03
CA GLN A 134 24.83 -19.70 4.48
C GLN A 134 23.82 -20.68 5.11
N GLY A 135 22.86 -21.24 4.35
CA GLY A 135 21.95 -22.29 4.85
C GLY A 135 20.89 -21.79 5.85
N GLY A 136 20.19 -20.72 5.47
CA GLY A 136 19.39 -19.79 6.28
C GLY A 136 18.56 -20.31 7.45
N ARG A 137 18.89 -19.85 8.66
CA ARG A 137 17.97 -19.86 9.83
C ARG A 137 16.83 -18.85 9.70
N ASP A 138 17.05 -17.75 8.98
CA ASP A 138 16.11 -16.63 8.85
C ASP A 138 15.42 -16.54 7.48
N GLU A 139 15.54 -17.60 6.64
CA GLU A 139 15.02 -17.64 5.26
C GLU A 139 13.54 -17.21 5.19
N ALA A 140 12.69 -17.73 6.09
CA ALA A 140 11.26 -17.38 6.11
C ALA A 140 11.01 -15.89 6.40
N LYS A 141 11.82 -15.28 7.27
CA LYS A 141 11.72 -13.85 7.60
C LYS A 141 12.21 -12.99 6.44
N LEU A 142 13.32 -13.39 5.81
CA LEU A 142 13.85 -12.71 4.62
C LEU A 142 12.87 -12.80 3.45
N GLN A 143 12.31 -13.98 3.17
CA GLN A 143 11.32 -14.18 2.11
C GLN A 143 10.08 -13.31 2.32
N ARG A 144 9.62 -13.19 3.58
CA ARG A 144 8.51 -12.30 3.93
C ARG A 144 8.82 -10.84 3.63
N LEU A 145 9.99 -10.35 4.05
CA LEU A 145 10.40 -8.96 3.80
C LEU A 145 10.62 -8.70 2.31
N TYR A 146 11.19 -9.66 1.58
CA TYR A 146 11.35 -9.59 0.13
C TYR A 146 10.00 -9.40 -0.56
N ARG A 147 8.97 -10.18 -0.18
CA ARG A 147 7.60 -10.00 -0.70
C ARG A 147 7.04 -8.62 -0.38
N VAL A 148 7.25 -8.11 0.84
CA VAL A 148 6.82 -6.75 1.19
C VAL A 148 7.50 -5.69 0.33
N THR A 149 8.83 -5.75 0.17
CA THR A 149 9.58 -4.85 -0.70
C THR A 149 9.07 -4.91 -2.14
N TYR A 150 8.83 -6.12 -2.65
CA TYR A 150 8.27 -6.34 -3.98
C TYR A 150 6.90 -5.67 -4.16
N CYS A 151 5.98 -5.84 -3.21
CA CYS A 151 4.66 -5.22 -3.25
C CYS A 151 4.74 -3.69 -3.24
N ILE A 152 5.55 -3.11 -2.35
CA ILE A 152 5.70 -1.65 -2.25
C ILE A 152 6.29 -1.07 -3.54
N GLU A 153 7.35 -1.69 -4.07
CA GLU A 153 7.95 -1.26 -5.32
C GLU A 153 6.94 -1.33 -6.48
N ASN A 154 6.23 -2.45 -6.60
CA ASN A 154 5.27 -2.65 -7.69
C ASN A 154 4.07 -1.71 -7.59
N GLN A 155 3.62 -1.36 -6.39
CA GLN A 155 2.58 -0.37 -6.20
C GLN A 155 2.98 0.99 -6.81
N VAL A 156 4.21 1.44 -6.52
CA VAL A 156 4.74 2.71 -7.06
C VAL A 156 5.03 2.57 -8.56
N ALA A 157 5.62 1.46 -8.99
CA ALA A 157 5.95 1.18 -10.38
C ALA A 157 4.71 1.19 -11.29
N THR A 158 3.63 0.51 -10.89
CA THR A 158 2.37 0.51 -11.66
C THR A 158 1.73 1.88 -11.72
N ALA A 159 1.63 2.57 -10.59
CA ALA A 159 0.89 3.82 -10.52
C ALA A 159 1.61 4.97 -11.24
N LEU A 160 2.95 4.98 -11.22
CA LEU A 160 3.78 6.04 -11.81
C LEU A 160 4.45 5.64 -13.14
N ASP A 161 4.09 4.48 -13.69
CA ASP A 161 4.65 3.94 -14.93
C ASP A 161 6.19 3.89 -14.92
N ARG A 162 6.74 3.30 -13.85
CA ARG A 162 8.19 3.10 -13.66
C ARG A 162 8.56 1.63 -13.78
N PRO A 163 9.78 1.30 -14.24
CA PRO A 163 10.26 -0.07 -14.18
C PRO A 163 10.44 -0.52 -12.72
N ALA A 164 10.06 -1.76 -12.43
CA ALA A 164 10.39 -2.42 -11.16
C ALA A 164 11.73 -3.15 -11.31
N LEU A 165 12.56 -3.08 -10.27
CA LEU A 165 13.90 -3.65 -10.25
C LEU A 165 13.92 -5.01 -9.55
N LEU A 166 13.04 -5.23 -8.56
CA LEU A 166 13.04 -6.46 -7.78
C LEU A 166 12.35 -7.60 -8.56
N PRO A 167 13.04 -8.74 -8.80
CA PRO A 167 12.43 -9.89 -9.46
C PRO A 167 11.25 -10.44 -8.65
N ALA A 168 10.23 -10.94 -9.35
CA ALA A 168 9.07 -11.54 -8.71
C ALA A 168 9.46 -12.66 -7.73
N PRO A 169 8.96 -12.66 -6.49
CA PRO A 169 9.19 -13.76 -5.55
C PRO A 169 8.55 -15.03 -6.10
N PRO A 170 9.10 -16.23 -5.83
CA PRO A 170 8.52 -17.49 -6.30
C PRO A 170 7.07 -17.64 -5.85
N CYS A 171 6.23 -18.18 -6.74
CA CYS A 171 4.85 -18.55 -6.42
C CYS A 171 4.88 -19.90 -5.71
N ASP A 172 4.41 -19.96 -4.47
CA ASP A 172 4.20 -21.24 -3.80
C ASP A 172 2.96 -21.87 -4.44
N GLN A 173 3.07 -23.08 -5.01
CA GLN A 173 1.97 -23.77 -5.71
C GLN A 173 0.75 -24.06 -4.82
N ARG A 174 0.87 -23.86 -3.51
CA ARG A 174 -0.26 -23.89 -2.59
C ARG A 174 -0.87 -22.49 -2.54
N VAL A 175 -1.93 -22.31 -3.32
CA VAL A 175 -2.87 -21.18 -3.27
C VAL A 175 -3.56 -21.20 -1.90
N ASP A 176 -2.82 -20.79 -0.87
CA ASP A 176 -3.37 -20.50 0.45
C ASP A 176 -3.76 -19.02 0.44
N THR A 177 -4.86 -18.76 -0.28
CA THR A 177 -5.53 -17.46 -0.42
C THR A 177 -6.14 -16.96 0.89
N ALA A 178 -5.97 -17.69 2.01
CA ALA A 178 -6.29 -17.17 3.33
C ALA A 178 -5.30 -16.09 3.79
N HIS A 179 -4.10 -16.02 3.21
CA HIS A 179 -3.07 -15.07 3.64
C HIS A 179 -3.07 -13.79 2.79
N ILE A 180 -3.68 -12.72 3.31
CA ILE A 180 -3.81 -11.38 2.72
C ILE A 180 -2.54 -10.86 2.02
N GLN A 181 -1.37 -10.99 2.65
CA GLN A 181 -0.09 -10.57 2.05
C GLN A 181 0.28 -11.35 0.77
N ARG A 182 -0.05 -12.64 0.69
CA ARG A 182 0.27 -13.47 -0.48
C ARG A 182 -0.60 -13.07 -1.65
N THR A 183 -1.91 -12.96 -1.43
CA THR A 183 -2.84 -12.47 -2.45
C THR A 183 -2.47 -11.08 -2.95
N LEU A 184 -2.08 -10.17 -2.05
CA LEU A 184 -1.56 -8.86 -2.44
C LEU A 184 -0.32 -8.98 -3.36
N CYS A 185 0.62 -9.86 -3.01
CA CYS A 185 1.80 -10.11 -3.82
C CYS A 185 1.46 -10.71 -5.20
N ASP A 186 0.47 -11.60 -5.27
CA ASP A 186 0.01 -12.20 -6.54
C ASP A 186 -0.62 -11.15 -7.45
N LEU A 187 -1.43 -10.24 -6.91
CA LEU A 187 -1.96 -9.10 -7.68
C LEU A 187 -0.85 -8.22 -8.26
N TYR A 188 0.18 -7.91 -7.47
CA TYR A 188 1.34 -7.15 -7.98
C TYR A 188 2.19 -7.95 -8.98
N ARG A 189 2.18 -9.30 -8.94
CA ARG A 189 2.77 -10.14 -9.98
C ARG A 189 1.99 -10.06 -11.28
N ILE A 190 0.65 -10.06 -11.23
CA ILE A 190 -0.21 -9.84 -12.41
C ILE A 190 0.11 -8.48 -13.05
N GLN A 191 0.15 -7.41 -12.25
CA GLN A 191 0.51 -6.07 -12.75
C GLN A 191 1.91 -6.04 -13.39
N SER A 192 2.90 -6.66 -12.74
CA SER A 192 4.28 -6.73 -13.27
C SER A 192 4.37 -7.50 -14.59
N ARG A 193 3.64 -8.61 -14.72
CA ARG A 193 3.55 -9.39 -15.97
C ARG A 193 2.92 -8.58 -17.09
N PHE A 194 1.82 -7.88 -16.80
CA PHE A 194 1.18 -6.98 -17.77
C PHE A 194 2.15 -5.90 -18.26
N ARG A 195 2.84 -5.19 -17.35
CA ARG A 195 3.83 -4.15 -17.73
C ARG A 195 4.98 -4.69 -18.58
N SER A 196 5.32 -5.97 -18.44
CA SER A 196 6.38 -6.60 -19.22
C SER A 196 5.96 -6.92 -20.66
N LYS A 197 4.65 -7.09 -20.91
CA LYS A 197 4.08 -7.46 -22.21
C LYS A 197 2.67 -6.84 -22.40
N PRO A 198 2.55 -5.51 -22.52
CA PRO A 198 1.25 -4.84 -22.56
C PRO A 198 0.49 -5.05 -23.87
N ASP A 199 1.15 -5.46 -24.94
CA ASP A 199 0.53 -5.66 -26.27
C ASP A 199 0.19 -7.13 -26.57
N ASP A 200 0.47 -8.04 -25.64
CA ASP A 200 0.22 -9.48 -25.79
C ASP A 200 -1.23 -9.81 -25.38
N ALA A 201 -2.14 -9.78 -26.35
CA ALA A 201 -3.57 -9.99 -26.13
C ALA A 201 -3.89 -11.36 -25.47
N GLU A 202 -3.16 -12.42 -25.82
CA GLU A 202 -3.34 -13.75 -25.22
C GLU A 202 -2.90 -13.74 -23.74
N ALA A 203 -1.77 -13.10 -23.45
CA ALA A 203 -1.32 -12.91 -22.07
C ALA A 203 -2.32 -12.07 -21.26
N ILE A 204 -2.91 -11.01 -21.83
CA ILE A 204 -3.92 -10.19 -21.15
C ILE A 204 -5.15 -11.03 -20.77
N VAL A 205 -5.67 -11.83 -21.71
CA VAL A 205 -6.83 -12.71 -21.46
C VAL A 205 -6.51 -13.72 -20.34
N SER A 206 -5.31 -14.30 -20.35
CA SER A 206 -4.86 -15.21 -19.29
C SER A 206 -4.77 -14.51 -17.93
N LEU A 207 -4.22 -13.29 -17.88
CA LEU A 207 -4.10 -12.49 -16.67
C LEU A 207 -5.48 -12.06 -16.13
N ASP A 208 -6.42 -11.71 -17.02
CA ASP A 208 -7.79 -11.34 -16.64
C ASP A 208 -8.55 -12.54 -16.03
N HIS A 209 -8.35 -13.74 -16.56
CA HIS A 209 -8.90 -14.96 -15.95
C HIS A 209 -8.29 -15.20 -14.55
N GLU A 210 -6.97 -15.09 -14.40
CA GLU A 210 -6.27 -15.25 -13.12
C GLU A 210 -6.79 -14.23 -12.09
N LEU A 211 -6.91 -12.96 -12.49
CA LEU A 211 -7.45 -11.87 -11.67
C LEU A 211 -8.91 -12.13 -11.27
N SER A 212 -9.74 -12.55 -12.20
CA SER A 212 -11.15 -12.85 -11.95
C SER A 212 -11.33 -13.99 -10.92
N SER A 213 -10.43 -14.97 -10.90
CA SER A 213 -10.39 -16.00 -9.85
C SER A 213 -10.06 -15.39 -8.48
N HIS A 214 -9.08 -14.49 -8.41
CA HIS A 214 -8.71 -13.81 -7.17
C HIS A 214 -9.82 -12.91 -6.63
N ILE A 215 -10.49 -12.13 -7.49
CA ILE A 215 -11.61 -11.26 -7.09
C ILE A 215 -12.74 -12.10 -6.50
N LYS A 216 -13.18 -13.17 -7.17
CA LYS A 216 -14.25 -14.06 -6.67
C LYS A 216 -13.92 -14.64 -5.30
N HIS A 217 -12.67 -15.07 -5.11
CA HIS A 217 -12.23 -15.58 -3.82
C HIS A 217 -12.27 -14.49 -2.72
N LEU A 218 -11.72 -13.31 -3.02
CA LEU A 218 -11.69 -12.18 -2.08
C LEU A 218 -13.10 -11.72 -1.69
N GLU A 219 -14.05 -11.70 -2.62
CA GLU A 219 -15.44 -11.36 -2.35
C GLU A 219 -16.10 -12.35 -1.39
N GLY A 220 -15.83 -13.65 -1.57
CA GLY A 220 -16.34 -14.72 -0.71
C GLY A 220 -15.71 -14.81 0.69
N MET A 221 -14.57 -14.16 0.94
CA MET A 221 -13.96 -14.10 2.27
C MET A 221 -14.79 -13.22 3.21
N SER A 222 -14.81 -13.56 4.51
CA SER A 222 -15.33 -12.65 5.55
C SER A 222 -14.62 -11.29 5.49
N MET A 223 -15.28 -10.22 5.94
CA MET A 223 -14.63 -8.91 6.10
C MET A 223 -13.55 -9.01 7.18
N ASP A 224 -12.29 -9.16 6.73
CA ASP A 224 -11.11 -9.24 7.58
C ASP A 224 -10.20 -8.02 7.43
N GLN A 225 -9.30 -7.85 8.38
CA GLN A 225 -8.29 -6.80 8.46
C GLN A 225 -7.36 -6.80 7.24
N GLY A 226 -7.51 -5.81 6.37
CA GLY A 226 -6.71 -5.66 5.15
C GLY A 226 -7.44 -6.04 3.85
N LYS A 227 -8.61 -6.70 3.92
CA LYS A 227 -9.40 -7.10 2.74
C LYS A 227 -9.67 -5.92 1.80
N ALA A 228 -10.05 -4.75 2.34
CA ALA A 228 -10.33 -3.55 1.54
C ALA A 228 -9.13 -3.14 0.68
N ASN A 229 -7.90 -3.20 1.21
CA ASN A 229 -6.70 -2.81 0.46
C ASN A 229 -6.36 -3.82 -0.64
N VAL A 230 -6.58 -5.11 -0.39
CA VAL A 230 -6.35 -6.16 -1.40
C VAL A 230 -7.42 -6.10 -2.49
N LEU A 231 -8.69 -5.92 -2.14
CA LEU A 231 -9.77 -5.70 -3.11
C LEU A 231 -9.53 -4.46 -3.95
N ALA A 232 -9.12 -3.35 -3.34
CA ALA A 232 -8.75 -2.14 -4.07
C ALA A 232 -7.63 -2.44 -5.08
N THR A 233 -6.57 -3.13 -4.65
CA THR A 233 -5.48 -3.53 -5.55
C THR A 233 -5.97 -4.43 -6.69
N ALA A 234 -6.94 -5.31 -6.43
CA ALA A 234 -7.53 -6.18 -7.46
C ALA A 234 -8.31 -5.37 -8.50
N TYR A 235 -9.13 -4.41 -8.07
CA TYR A 235 -9.86 -3.53 -8.99
C TYR A 235 -8.96 -2.52 -9.70
N GLU A 236 -7.89 -2.03 -9.05
CA GLU A 236 -6.83 -1.26 -9.71
C GLU A 236 -6.14 -2.08 -10.80
N THR A 237 -5.88 -3.37 -10.53
CA THR A 237 -5.34 -4.31 -11.53
C THR A 237 -6.32 -4.53 -12.68
N ARG A 238 -7.62 -4.63 -12.39
CA ARG A 238 -8.66 -4.79 -13.41
C ARG A 238 -8.75 -3.58 -14.32
N LEU A 239 -8.70 -2.38 -13.76
CA LEU A 239 -8.63 -1.13 -14.53
C LEU A 239 -7.31 -0.97 -15.29
N LEU A 240 -6.22 -1.60 -14.84
CA LEU A 240 -4.98 -1.63 -15.59
C LEU A 240 -5.09 -2.51 -16.85
N LEU A 241 -5.71 -3.70 -16.73
CA LEU A 241 -5.92 -4.62 -17.85
C LEU A 241 -7.02 -4.13 -18.80
N SER A 242 -8.09 -3.54 -18.25
CA SER A 242 -9.29 -3.09 -18.96
C SER A 242 -9.66 -1.66 -18.53
N PRO A 243 -9.05 -0.62 -19.14
CA PRO A 243 -9.21 0.78 -18.70
C PRO A 243 -10.64 1.34 -18.74
N ASN A 244 -11.53 0.72 -19.52
CA ASN A 244 -12.92 1.14 -19.70
C ASN A 244 -13.92 0.29 -18.89
N ASP A 245 -13.45 -0.53 -17.95
CA ASP A 245 -14.32 -1.36 -17.11
C ASP A 245 -15.00 -0.49 -16.03
N ASP A 246 -16.25 -0.10 -16.29
CA ASP A 246 -17.04 0.75 -15.42
C ASP A 246 -17.48 0.03 -14.13
N GLU A 247 -17.76 -1.27 -14.20
CA GLU A 247 -18.06 -2.07 -13.01
C GLU A 247 -16.85 -2.09 -12.06
N ALA A 248 -15.64 -2.36 -12.57
CA ALA A 248 -14.42 -2.32 -11.79
C ALA A 248 -14.16 -0.94 -11.18
N ALA A 249 -14.44 0.13 -11.93
CA ALA A 249 -14.33 1.50 -11.45
C ALA A 249 -15.29 1.81 -10.30
N VAL A 250 -16.55 1.39 -10.40
CA VAL A 250 -17.55 1.54 -9.34
C VAL A 250 -17.12 0.78 -8.09
N ARG A 251 -16.70 -0.49 -8.25
CA ARG A 251 -16.27 -1.37 -7.15
C ARG A 251 -15.00 -0.85 -6.46
N LEU A 252 -14.06 -0.27 -7.20
CA LEU A 252 -12.87 0.36 -6.63
C LEU A 252 -13.27 1.51 -5.69
N LEU A 253 -14.14 2.40 -6.14
CA LEU A 253 -14.59 3.55 -5.35
C LEU A 253 -15.44 3.14 -4.14
N GLU A 254 -16.22 2.07 -4.25
CA GLU A 254 -16.88 1.43 -3.10
C GLU A 254 -15.87 0.93 -2.08
N THR A 255 -14.80 0.29 -2.55
CA THR A 255 -13.76 -0.26 -1.69
C THR A 255 -12.99 0.84 -0.95
N TYR A 256 -12.75 1.99 -1.59
CA TYR A 256 -12.13 3.17 -0.94
C TYR A 256 -12.97 3.77 0.20
N GLY A 257 -14.28 3.51 0.20
CA GLY A 257 -15.20 3.90 1.27
C GLY A 257 -15.25 2.91 2.44
N GLN A 258 -14.62 1.73 2.32
CA GLN A 258 -14.68 0.71 3.37
C GLN A 258 -13.81 1.06 4.59
N PRO A 259 -14.20 0.63 5.80
CA PRO A 259 -13.35 0.73 6.98
C PRO A 259 -11.99 0.06 6.77
N HIS A 260 -10.95 0.60 7.40
CA HIS A 260 -9.58 0.07 7.33
C HIS A 260 -8.89 0.16 5.96
N TYR A 261 -9.51 0.77 4.94
CA TYR A 261 -8.80 1.15 3.73
C TYR A 261 -7.68 2.16 4.07
N ILE A 262 -6.47 1.89 3.62
CA ILE A 262 -5.30 2.73 3.83
C ILE A 262 -5.09 3.56 2.58
N ARG A 263 -5.28 4.87 2.73
CA ARG A 263 -5.02 5.82 1.65
C ARG A 263 -3.51 6.01 1.54
N ALA A 264 -2.97 5.78 0.35
CA ALA A 264 -1.61 6.15 -0.02
C ALA A 264 -1.65 7.33 -0.99
N PHE A 265 -0.53 8.03 -1.19
CA PHE A 265 -0.48 9.18 -2.11
C PHE A 265 -0.80 8.81 -3.57
N LEU A 266 -0.81 7.51 -3.89
CA LEU A 266 -1.18 6.95 -5.19
C LEU A 266 -2.70 6.72 -5.34
N SER A 267 -3.45 6.56 -4.24
CA SER A 267 -4.90 6.32 -4.30
C SER A 267 -5.67 7.38 -5.11
N PRO A 268 -5.34 8.69 -5.04
CA PRO A 268 -6.01 9.70 -5.88
C PRO A 268 -5.85 9.46 -7.38
N GLN A 269 -4.70 8.92 -7.82
CA GLN A 269 -4.45 8.64 -9.24
C GLN A 269 -5.37 7.54 -9.75
N TRP A 270 -5.57 6.49 -8.95
CA TRP A 270 -6.48 5.40 -9.27
C TRP A 270 -7.95 5.83 -9.19
N ALA A 271 -8.32 6.65 -8.20
CA ALA A 271 -9.65 7.26 -8.13
C ALA A 271 -9.95 8.10 -9.38
N TYR A 272 -8.98 8.89 -9.85
CA TYR A 272 -9.12 9.66 -11.09
C TYR A 272 -9.35 8.75 -12.30
N ARG A 273 -8.55 7.67 -12.45
CA ARG A 273 -8.74 6.69 -13.55
C ARG A 273 -10.13 6.04 -13.51
N ALA A 274 -10.58 5.62 -12.34
CA ALA A 274 -11.94 5.09 -12.16
C ALA A 274 -13.02 6.12 -12.54
N GLY A 275 -12.84 7.39 -12.14
CA GLY A 275 -13.74 8.48 -12.51
C GLY A 275 -13.83 8.67 -14.03
N VAL A 276 -12.69 8.63 -14.73
CA VAL A 276 -12.64 8.74 -16.20
C VAL A 276 -13.38 7.56 -16.86
N ALA A 277 -13.19 6.33 -16.38
CA ALA A 277 -13.88 5.14 -16.89
C ALA A 277 -15.41 5.28 -16.73
N ILE A 278 -15.89 5.71 -15.56
CA ILE A 278 -17.32 5.92 -15.27
C ILE A 278 -17.94 6.97 -16.19
N ILE A 279 -17.27 8.11 -16.38
CA ILE A 279 -17.76 9.19 -17.26
C ILE A 279 -17.84 8.70 -18.70
N SER A 280 -16.79 8.00 -19.16
CA SER A 280 -16.71 7.51 -20.54
C SER A 280 -17.80 6.47 -20.86
N ALA A 281 -18.17 5.63 -19.88
CA ALA A 281 -19.27 4.67 -20.03
C ALA A 281 -20.66 5.34 -19.99
N SER A 282 -20.82 6.39 -19.18
CA SER A 282 -22.10 7.07 -18.94
C SER A 282 -22.71 7.75 -20.17
N GLY A 283 -21.90 8.10 -21.17
CA GLY A 283 -22.37 8.64 -22.45
C GLY A 283 -23.29 7.69 -23.25
N SER A 284 -23.35 6.41 -22.90
CA SER A 284 -24.10 5.39 -23.66
C SER A 284 -25.46 4.97 -23.06
N LYS A 285 -25.71 5.23 -21.77
CA LYS A 285 -26.99 5.08 -21.01
C LYS A 285 -26.68 5.25 -19.51
N GLY A 286 -26.73 6.48 -19.00
CA GLY A 286 -26.40 6.77 -17.60
C GLY A 286 -27.26 6.00 -16.59
N SER A 287 -26.68 5.01 -15.92
CA SER A 287 -27.31 4.32 -14.79
C SER A 287 -27.19 5.19 -13.52
N GLY A 288 -28.17 5.13 -12.62
CA GLY A 288 -28.10 5.87 -11.33
C GLY A 288 -26.87 5.50 -10.49
N GLN A 289 -26.32 4.30 -10.70
CA GLN A 289 -25.10 3.82 -10.04
C GLN A 289 -23.85 4.58 -10.52
N ALA A 290 -23.75 4.92 -11.80
CA ALA A 290 -22.62 5.68 -12.35
C ALA A 290 -22.55 7.10 -11.77
N ILE A 291 -23.70 7.78 -11.63
CA ILE A 291 -23.79 9.11 -11.00
C ILE A 291 -23.36 9.06 -9.53
N GLN A 292 -23.81 8.04 -8.80
CA GLN A 292 -23.42 7.84 -7.40
C GLN A 292 -21.92 7.57 -7.27
N ALA A 293 -21.36 6.73 -8.13
CA ALA A 293 -19.94 6.41 -8.14
C ALA A 293 -19.09 7.63 -8.49
N TYR A 294 -19.47 8.42 -9.50
CA TYR A 294 -18.82 9.69 -9.82
C TYR A 294 -18.82 10.65 -8.63
N SER A 295 -19.95 10.80 -7.95
CA SER A 295 -20.06 11.63 -6.74
C SER A 295 -19.13 11.13 -5.62
N ARG A 296 -19.04 9.81 -5.42
CA ARG A 296 -18.09 9.21 -4.46
C ARG A 296 -16.63 9.50 -4.84
N CYS A 297 -16.29 9.45 -6.13
CA CYS A 297 -14.95 9.80 -6.61
C CYS A 297 -14.58 11.24 -6.25
N LEU A 298 -15.45 12.21 -6.54
CA LEU A 298 -15.20 13.62 -6.21
C LEU A 298 -15.02 13.84 -4.70
N VAL A 299 -15.86 13.21 -3.88
CA VAL A 299 -15.73 13.27 -2.42
C VAL A 299 -14.41 12.65 -1.96
N PHE A 300 -14.01 11.51 -2.52
CA PHE A 300 -12.75 10.85 -2.19
C PHE A 300 -11.54 11.71 -2.54
N LEU A 301 -11.51 12.31 -3.74
CA LEU A 301 -10.44 13.21 -4.17
C LEU A 301 -10.38 14.47 -3.31
N GLU A 302 -11.53 15.03 -2.95
CA GLU A 302 -11.63 16.17 -2.03
C GLU A 302 -11.03 15.82 -0.65
N GLN A 303 -11.39 14.66 -0.10
CA GLN A 303 -10.83 14.19 1.17
C GLN A 303 -9.32 13.98 1.08
N CYS A 304 -8.82 13.41 -0.02
CA CYS A 304 -7.39 13.21 -0.25
C CYS A 304 -6.64 14.55 -0.38
N SER A 305 -7.28 15.58 -0.93
CA SER A 305 -6.65 16.91 -1.12
C SER A 305 -6.24 17.58 0.20
N ARG A 306 -6.87 17.18 1.30
CA ARG A 306 -6.54 17.66 2.67
C ARG A 306 -5.18 17.15 3.16
N THR A 307 -4.67 16.07 2.57
CA THR A 307 -3.36 15.46 2.90
C THR A 307 -2.37 15.67 1.76
N TRP A 308 -2.82 15.49 0.51
CA TRP A 308 -2.00 15.63 -0.69
C TRP A 308 -2.63 16.65 -1.64
N PRO A 309 -2.13 17.91 -1.65
CA PRO A 309 -2.72 18.98 -2.44
C PRO A 309 -2.88 18.68 -3.94
N SER A 310 -2.04 17.80 -4.50
CA SER A 310 -2.14 17.33 -5.89
C SER A 310 -3.47 16.66 -6.23
N ALA A 311 -4.17 16.06 -5.25
CA ALA A 311 -5.49 15.47 -5.47
C ALA A 311 -6.55 16.52 -5.85
N SER A 312 -6.39 17.79 -5.44
CA SER A 312 -7.28 18.89 -5.87
C SER A 312 -7.16 19.14 -7.38
N ALA A 313 -5.96 19.02 -7.95
CA ALA A 313 -5.75 19.16 -9.39
C ALA A 313 -6.40 18.00 -10.16
N LEU A 314 -6.31 16.77 -9.66
CA LEU A 314 -6.99 15.60 -10.24
C LEU A 314 -8.51 15.76 -10.21
N LYS A 315 -9.07 16.26 -9.10
CA LYS A 315 -10.51 16.55 -8.99
C LYS A 315 -10.97 17.56 -10.05
N LYS A 316 -10.29 18.70 -10.16
CA LYS A 316 -10.60 19.74 -11.16
C LYS A 316 -10.48 19.23 -12.60
N SER A 317 -9.46 18.41 -12.86
CA SER A 317 -9.27 17.77 -14.16
C SER A 317 -10.45 16.85 -14.49
N LEU A 318 -10.91 16.06 -13.52
CA LEU A 318 -12.05 15.16 -13.70
C LEU A 318 -13.36 15.91 -13.95
N GLU A 319 -13.63 16.98 -13.18
CA GLU A 319 -14.78 17.85 -13.39
C GLU A 319 -14.75 18.49 -14.79
N SER A 320 -13.59 18.94 -15.24
CA SER A 320 -13.40 19.51 -16.57
C SER A 320 -13.59 18.48 -17.69
N PHE A 321 -13.21 17.22 -17.44
CA PHE A 321 -13.43 16.11 -18.38
C PHE A 321 -14.91 15.75 -18.49
N ALA A 322 -15.64 15.72 -17.37
CA ALA A 322 -17.07 15.46 -17.33
C ALA A 322 -17.88 16.50 -18.11
N LEU A 323 -17.46 17.77 -18.12
CA LEU A 323 -18.12 18.84 -18.87
C LEU A 323 -17.92 18.77 -20.39
N LYS A 324 -16.95 18.00 -20.88
CA LYS A 324 -16.61 17.89 -22.30
C LYS A 324 -17.29 16.70 -23.01
N GLN A 325 -17.89 15.80 -22.24
CA GLN A 325 -18.62 14.62 -22.71
C GLN A 325 -20.11 14.95 -22.82
#